data_AF-A0A949K4F4-F1
#
_entry.id   AF-A0A949K4F4-F1
#
_cell.length_a   1.000
_cell.length_b   1.000
_cell.length_c   1.000
_cell.angle_alpha   90.00
_cell.angle_beta   90.00
_cell.angle_gamma   90.00
#
_symmetry.space_group_name_H-M   'P 1'
#
loop_
_entity.id
_entity.type
_entity.pdbx_description
1 polymer ?
#
loop_
_entity_poly.entity_id
_entity_poly.type
_entity_poly.pdbx_seq_one_letter_code
_entity_poly.pdbx_strand_id
1 'polypeptide(L)' 'MSKRKERDWMTKFQVIQQISDPDKFAELIFDMINEVDTVDGFKTLIKEELTENQLQTVKSIADKSDYPLSLEGLQ' A
#
# COMPACT_ATOMS: atom_id res chain seq x y z
N MET A 1 29.22 9.66 -13.67
CA MET A 1 28.78 8.78 -12.58
C MET A 1 27.28 8.94 -12.44
N SER A 2 26.53 7.93 -12.89
CA SER A 2 25.07 7.93 -12.90
C SER A 2 24.52 8.13 -11.49
N LYS A 3 23.74 9.18 -11.29
CA LYS A 3 22.87 9.31 -10.11
C LYS A 3 21.97 8.08 -10.13
N ARG A 4 22.23 7.10 -9.26
CA ARG A 4 21.26 6.04 -8.99
C ARG A 4 20.00 6.77 -8.52
N LYS A 5 18.93 6.77 -9.34
CA LYS A 5 17.59 7.10 -8.87
C LYS A 5 17.37 6.19 -7.66
N GLU A 6 17.25 6.80 -6.49
CA GLU A 6 16.72 6.17 -5.29
C GLU A 6 15.41 5.51 -5.73
N ARG A 7 15.39 4.16 -5.72
CA ARG A 7 14.14 3.45 -5.98
C ARG A 7 13.40 3.51 -4.67
N ASP A 8 12.52 4.51 -4.51
CA ASP A 8 11.58 4.53 -3.40
C ASP A 8 10.60 3.38 -3.58
N TRP A 9 10.96 2.22 -3.03
CA TRP A 9 10.05 1.11 -2.89
C TRP A 9 9.02 1.50 -1.83
N MET A 10 7.76 1.64 -2.25
CA MET A 10 6.66 1.99 -1.37
C MET A 10 6.31 0.79 -0.50
N THR A 11 6.21 1.03 0.81
CA THR A 11 5.71 0.05 1.77
C THR A 11 4.20 -0.09 1.65
N LYS A 12 3.66 -1.25 2.04
CA LYS A 12 2.20 -1.45 2.17
C LYS A 12 1.57 -0.39 3.08
N PHE A 13 2.27 -0.02 4.17
CA PHE A 13 1.83 1.05 5.07
C PHE A 13 1.59 2.38 4.35
N GLN A 14 2.54 2.84 3.52
CA GLN A 14 2.39 4.10 2.78
C GLN A 14 1.19 4.09 1.85
N VAL A 15 0.90 2.96 1.19
CA VAL A 15 -0.28 2.80 0.32
C VAL A 15 -1.57 2.83 1.13
N ILE A 16 -1.61 2.11 2.24
CA ILE A 16 -2.79 2.04 3.12
C ILE A 16 -3.17 3.43 3.64
N GLN A 17 -2.18 4.29 3.95
CA GLN A 17 -2.41 5.67 4.37
C GLN A 17 -3.06 6.56 3.31
N GLN A 18 -3.03 6.16 2.04
CA GLN A 18 -3.63 6.92 0.94
C GLN A 18 -5.10 6.57 0.66
N ILE A 19 -5.67 5.63 1.44
CA ILE A 19 -7.09 5.31 1.32
C ILE A 19 -7.90 6.43 1.96
N SER A 20 -8.72 7.12 1.17
CA SER A 20 -9.46 8.32 1.61
C SER A 20 -10.81 8.02 2.25
N ASP A 21 -11.37 6.83 1.99
CA ASP A 21 -12.65 6.37 2.54
C ASP A 21 -12.43 5.58 3.85
N PRO A 22 -13.02 6.01 4.98
CA PRO A 22 -12.86 5.33 6.26
C PRO A 22 -13.41 3.91 6.32
N ASP A 23 -14.51 3.63 5.61
CA ASP A 23 -15.15 2.31 5.61
C ASP A 23 -14.26 1.32 4.84
N LYS A 24 -13.73 1.72 3.68
CA LYS A 24 -12.77 0.91 2.92
C LYS A 24 -11.44 0.74 3.62
N PHE A 25 -10.98 1.76 4.33
CA PHE A 25 -9.81 1.63 5.18
C PHE A 25 -10.05 0.56 6.27
N ALA A 26 -11.17 0.63 6.99
CA ALA A 26 -11.49 -0.30 8.05
C ALA A 26 -11.65 -1.74 7.55
N GLU A 27 -12.35 -1.94 6.42
CA GLU A 27 -12.49 -3.25 5.75
C GLU A 27 -11.12 -3.86 5.44
N LEU A 28 -10.24 -3.12 4.76
CA LEU A 28 -8.92 -3.62 4.39
C LEU A 28 -8.06 -3.97 5.60
N ILE A 29 -8.02 -3.09 6.60
CA ILE A 29 -7.24 -3.35 7.83
C ILE A 29 -7.75 -4.60 8.54
N PHE A 30 -9.08 -4.77 8.62
CA PHE A 30 -9.68 -5.94 9.25
C PHE A 30 -9.33 -7.23 8.51
N ASP A 31 -9.43 -7.23 7.17
CA ASP A 31 -9.04 -8.36 6.34
C ASP A 31 -7.56 -8.72 6.51
N MET A 32 -6.68 -7.73 6.52
CA MET A 32 -5.23 -7.94 6.74
C MET A 32 -4.91 -8.48 8.13
N ILE A 33 -5.63 -8.05 9.17
CA ILE A 33 -5.46 -8.58 10.54
C ILE A 33 -5.91 -10.03 10.60
N ASN A 34 -7.02 -10.39 9.96
CA ASN A 34 -7.52 -11.77 9.90
C ASN A 34 -6.62 -12.70 9.08
N GLU A 35 -5.77 -12.18 8.19
CA GLU A 35 -4.81 -13.00 7.44
C GLU A 35 -3.60 -13.41 8.29
N VAL A 36 -3.18 -12.54 9.22
CA VAL A 36 -1.94 -12.73 10.01
C VAL A 36 -2.17 -13.08 11.47
N ASP A 37 -3.42 -13.00 11.94
CA ASP A 37 -3.96 -13.38 13.26
C ASP A 37 -3.25 -12.79 14.50
N THR A 38 -2.24 -11.94 14.30
CA THR A 38 -1.38 -11.42 15.36
C THR A 38 -0.93 -10.00 15.07
N VAL A 39 -0.75 -9.21 16.13
CA VAL A 39 -0.24 -7.84 16.02
C VAL A 39 1.16 -7.78 15.41
N ASP A 40 2.04 -8.73 15.76
CA ASP A 40 3.41 -8.74 15.22
C ASP A 40 3.46 -9.24 13.77
N GLY A 41 2.57 -10.15 13.37
CA GLY A 41 2.35 -10.52 11.98
C GLY A 41 1.88 -9.31 11.16
N PHE A 42 0.91 -8.55 11.67
CA PHE A 42 0.42 -7.34 11.00
C PHE A 42 1.49 -6.25 10.88
N LYS A 43 2.27 -6.00 11.94
CA LYS A 43 3.41 -5.06 11.90
C LYS A 43 4.44 -5.46 10.85
N THR A 44 4.71 -6.76 10.70
CA THR A 44 5.62 -7.27 9.68
C THR A 44 5.05 -7.00 8.30
N LEU A 45 3.80 -7.41 8.08
CA LEU A 45 3.09 -7.26 6.82
C LEU A 45 3.10 -5.82 6.31
N ILE A 46 2.70 -4.84 7.12
CA ILE A 46 2.58 -3.44 6.66
C ILE A 46 3.95 -2.78 6.37
N LYS A 47 5.03 -3.30 6.96
CA LYS A 47 6.41 -2.82 6.70
C LYS A 47 7.02 -3.40 5.43
N GLU A 48 6.41 -4.42 4.85
CA GLU A 48 6.90 -4.99 3.60
C GLU A 48 6.80 -3.98 2.46
N GLU A 49 7.88 -3.92 1.68
CA GLU A 49 7.92 -3.19 0.42
C GLU A 49 7.06 -3.90 -0.63
N LEU A 50 6.37 -3.13 -1.45
CA LEU A 50 5.68 -3.65 -2.61
C LEU A 50 6.71 -4.06 -3.67
N THR A 51 6.57 -5.28 -4.17
CA THR A 51 7.27 -5.70 -5.39
C THR A 51 6.83 -4.81 -6.57
N GLU A 52 7.64 -4.75 -7.63
CA GLU A 52 7.31 -3.96 -8.83
C GLU A 52 5.94 -4.34 -9.40
N ASN A 53 5.62 -5.63 -9.47
CA ASN A 53 4.33 -6.12 -9.95
C ASN A 53 3.16 -5.68 -9.05
N GLN A 54 3.34 -5.74 -7.73
CA GLN A 54 2.33 -5.26 -6.79
C GLN A 54 2.16 -3.74 -6.91
N LEU A 55 3.25 -2.98 -7.02
CA LEU A 55 3.19 -1.54 -7.21
C LEU A 55 2.46 -1.15 -8.50
N GLN A 56 2.72 -1.84 -9.62
CA GLN A 56 1.98 -1.62 -10.87
C GLN A 56 0.49 -1.94 -10.72
N THR A 57 0.16 -2.99 -9.97
CA THR A 57 -1.24 -3.36 -9.69
C THR A 57 -1.93 -2.27 -8.87
N VAL A 58 -1.29 -1.81 -7.79
CA VAL A 58 -1.81 -0.74 -6.93
C VAL A 58 -2.00 0.56 -7.73
N LYS A 59 -1.03 0.93 -8.57
CA LYS A 59 -1.16 2.11 -9.46
C LYS A 59 -2.34 1.97 -10.40
N SER A 60 -2.52 0.80 -11.02
CA SER A 60 -3.68 0.58 -11.90
C SER A 60 -5.01 0.65 -11.14
N ILE A 61 -5.07 0.26 -9.87
CA ILE A 61 -6.27 0.41 -9.03
C ILE A 61 -6.51 1.90 -8.76
N ALA A 62 -5.50 2.64 -8.32
CA ALA A 62 -5.60 4.07 -8.05
C ALA A 62 -6.02 4.89 -9.29
N ASP A 63 -5.51 4.55 -10.47
CA ASP A 63 -5.74 5.32 -11.70
C ASP A 63 -7.06 4.98 -12.42
N LYS A 64 -7.56 3.75 -12.28
CA LYS A 64 -8.61 3.21 -13.18
C LYS A 64 -9.85 2.67 -12.47
N SER A 65 -9.87 2.64 -11.14
CA SER A 65 -11.00 2.09 -10.40
C SER A 65 -11.70 3.17 -9.58
N ASP A 66 -12.95 2.92 -9.21
CA ASP A 66 -13.69 3.72 -8.23
C ASP A 66 -13.22 3.44 -6.79
N TYR A 67 -12.08 2.76 -6.62
CA TYR A 67 -11.52 2.51 -5.31
C TYR A 67 -10.95 3.81 -4.72
N PRO A 68 -11.24 4.15 -3.46
CA PRO A 68 -10.87 5.41 -2.83
C PRO A 68 -9.39 5.42 -2.42
N LEU A 69 -8.49 5.28 -3.39
CA LEU A 69 -7.04 5.27 -3.21
C LEU A 69 -6.41 6.24 -4.20
N SER A 70 -5.61 7.19 -3.71
CA SER A 70 -4.83 8.09 -4.57
C SER A 70 -3.36 8.08 -4.16
N LEU A 71 -2.48 7.71 -5.10
CA LEU A 71 -1.04 7.77 -4.87
C LEU A 71 -0.44 9.13 -5.26
N GLU A 72 -1.27 10.10 -5.64
CA GLU A 72 -0.83 11.46 -5.97
C GLU A 72 -0.30 12.16 -4.70
N GLY A 73 1.02 12.33 -4.62
CA GLY A 73 1.69 12.97 -3.48
C GLY A 73 2.75 12.11 -2.78
N LEU A 74 2.87 10.83 -3.15
CA LEU A 74 3.97 9.96 -2.71
C LEU A 74 5.18 9.98 -3.66
N GLN A 75 5.43 11.13 -4.31
CA GLN A 75 6.50 11.35 -5.29
C GLN A 75 7.84 11.76 -4.68
#